data_AF-D0NJ02-F1
#
_entry.id   AF-D0NJ02-F1
#
_cell.length_a   1.000
_cell.length_b   1.000
_cell.length_c   1.000
_cell.angle_alpha   90.00
_cell.angle_beta   90.00
_cell.angle_gamma   90.00
#
_symmetry.space_group_name_H-M   'P 1'
#
loop_
_entity.id
_entity.type
_entity.pdbx_description
1 polymer ?
#
loop_
_entity_poly.entity_id
_entity_poly.type
_entity_poly.pdbx_seq_one_letter_code
_entity_poly.pdbx_strand_id
1 'polypeptide(L)'
;MAQRPLGRQEFSRATMVEIGVSQQWGMAPGELDHKTIAIWAAMPGVEYVLCVSFDPDFANAEYKLYDARVHPLVQLAPLPIAAPSTVIQLDGRRILGIPPRMALPVGFPATLSVDLYSPLAWATR
;
A
#
# COMPACT_ATOMS: atom_id res chain seq x y z
N MET A 1 -30.10 -8.20 -30.84
CA MET A 1 -30.03 -8.04 -29.37
C MET A 1 -29.42 -9.31 -28.80
N ALA A 2 -28.21 -9.24 -28.25
CA ALA A 2 -27.58 -10.38 -27.58
C ALA A 2 -27.52 -10.05 -26.08
N GLN A 3 -28.22 -10.85 -25.26
CA GLN A 3 -28.14 -10.80 -23.81
C GLN A 3 -26.73 -11.20 -23.38
N ARG A 4 -26.02 -10.29 -22.71
CA ARG A 4 -24.72 -10.58 -22.08
C ARG A 4 -24.95 -11.38 -20.79
N PRO A 5 -24.12 -12.39 -20.49
CA PRO A 5 -24.27 -13.17 -19.28
C PRO A 5 -23.94 -12.32 -18.04
N LEU A 6 -24.78 -12.48 -17.02
CA LEU A 6 -24.60 -11.93 -15.69
C LEU A 6 -23.42 -12.67 -15.02
N GLY A 7 -22.37 -11.95 -14.64
CA GLY A 7 -21.28 -12.51 -13.82
C GLY A 7 -19.87 -12.34 -14.38
N ARG A 8 -19.40 -11.11 -14.46
CA ARG A 8 -17.97 -10.82 -14.30
C ARG A 8 -17.86 -9.66 -13.32
N GLN A 9 -17.80 -9.96 -12.04
CA GLN A 9 -17.38 -8.95 -11.07
C GLN A 9 -15.86 -8.86 -11.18
N GLU A 10 -15.39 -7.96 -12.03
CA GLU A 10 -13.98 -7.58 -12.12
C GLU A 10 -13.63 -6.76 -10.87
N PHE A 11 -13.29 -7.44 -9.79
CA PHE A 11 -12.72 -6.81 -8.60
C PHE A 11 -11.24 -7.17 -8.49
N SER A 12 -10.42 -6.78 -9.47
CA SER A 12 -8.97 -6.74 -9.23
C SER A 12 -8.64 -5.47 -8.45
N ARG A 13 -9.08 -5.38 -7.19
CA ARG A 13 -8.58 -4.36 -6.27
C ARG A 13 -7.29 -4.86 -5.67
N ALA A 14 -6.27 -4.01 -5.69
CA ALA A 14 -4.93 -4.38 -5.26
C ALA A 14 -4.37 -3.33 -4.28
N THR A 15 -3.56 -3.80 -3.35
CA THR A 15 -2.62 -2.93 -2.64
C THR A 15 -1.29 -3.00 -3.37
N MET A 16 -0.75 -1.86 -3.78
CA MET A 16 0.57 -1.78 -4.38
C MET A 16 1.61 -1.58 -3.28
N VAL A 17 2.70 -2.34 -3.34
CA VAL A 17 3.86 -2.14 -2.48
C VAL A 17 5.05 -1.81 -3.37
N GLU A 18 5.60 -0.61 -3.21
CA GLU A 18 6.84 -0.18 -3.85
C GLU A 18 7.96 -0.25 -2.82
N ILE A 19 9.02 -0.99 -3.13
CA ILE A 19 10.20 -1.10 -2.27
C ILE A 19 11.38 -0.43 -2.99
N GLY A 20 11.89 0.65 -2.41
CA GLY A 20 13.11 1.31 -2.85
C GLY A 20 14.27 0.96 -1.92
N VAL A 21 15.30 0.33 -2.45
CA VAL A 21 16.61 0.24 -1.77
C VAL A 21 17.49 1.37 -2.30
N SER A 22 18.02 2.22 -1.41
CA SER A 22 18.85 3.38 -1.76
C SER A 22 18.19 4.39 -2.71
N GLN A 23 16.85 4.36 -2.85
CA GLN A 23 16.11 5.35 -3.63
C GLN A 23 15.74 6.55 -2.76
N GLN A 24 15.84 7.74 -3.34
CA GLN A 24 15.50 8.98 -2.65
C GLN A 24 13.99 9.21 -2.62
N TRP A 25 13.53 9.83 -1.54
CA TRP A 25 12.23 10.48 -1.50
C TRP A 25 12.25 11.74 -2.37
N GLY A 26 11.10 12.09 -2.97
CA GLY A 26 10.97 13.28 -3.79
C GLY A 26 10.17 13.08 -5.07
N MET A 27 10.01 14.19 -5.80
CA MET A 27 9.15 14.32 -6.97
C MET A 27 9.92 14.34 -8.30
N ALA A 28 11.24 14.20 -8.30
CA ALA A 28 11.98 14.05 -9.54
C ALA A 28 11.64 12.71 -10.21
N PRO A 29 11.68 12.62 -11.55
CA PRO A 29 11.38 11.39 -12.26
C PRO A 29 12.24 10.22 -11.75
N GLY A 30 11.57 9.16 -11.29
CA GLY A 30 12.22 7.95 -10.77
C GLY A 30 12.36 7.90 -9.25
N GLU A 31 12.14 9.01 -8.55
CA GLU A 31 12.08 9.05 -7.08
C GLU A 31 10.78 8.44 -6.55
N LEU A 32 10.80 8.06 -5.26
CA LEU A 32 9.72 7.28 -4.65
C LEU A 32 8.39 8.01 -4.63
N ASP A 33 8.35 9.32 -4.30
CA ASP A 33 7.07 10.04 -4.26
C ASP A 33 6.53 10.26 -5.69
N HIS A 34 7.41 10.57 -6.65
CA HIS A 34 7.03 10.69 -8.06
C HIS A 34 6.37 9.41 -8.58
N LYS A 35 7.02 8.25 -8.43
CA LYS A 35 6.45 6.96 -8.85
C LYS A 35 5.12 6.68 -8.17
N THR A 36 5.04 6.96 -6.88
CA THR A 36 3.85 6.68 -6.08
C THR A 36 2.66 7.52 -6.51
N ILE A 37 2.85 8.83 -6.59
CA ILE A 37 1.77 9.77 -6.84
C ILE A 37 1.39 9.78 -8.32
N ALA A 38 2.38 9.82 -9.22
CA ALA A 38 2.14 10.00 -10.65
C ALA A 38 1.86 8.69 -11.40
N ILE A 39 2.33 7.55 -10.89
CA ILE A 39 2.24 6.26 -11.58
C ILE A 39 1.33 5.31 -10.82
N TRP A 40 1.69 4.92 -9.59
CA TRP A 40 1.00 3.86 -8.86
C TRP A 40 -0.40 4.25 -8.39
N ALA A 41 -0.55 5.40 -7.74
CA ALA A 41 -1.85 5.86 -7.25
C ALA A 41 -2.84 6.19 -8.38
N ALA A 42 -2.34 6.48 -9.58
CA ALA A 42 -3.16 6.71 -10.77
C ALA A 42 -3.67 5.40 -11.41
N MET A 43 -3.14 4.23 -11.02
CA MET A 43 -3.57 2.96 -11.61
C MET A 43 -4.96 2.55 -11.10
N PRO A 44 -5.91 2.23 -12.01
CA PRO A 44 -7.23 1.75 -11.62
C PRO A 44 -7.15 0.49 -10.74
N GLY A 45 -7.88 0.51 -9.62
CA GLY A 45 -7.95 -0.62 -8.70
C GLY A 45 -6.88 -0.62 -7.61
N VAL A 46 -5.88 0.26 -7.66
CA VAL A 46 -4.96 0.48 -6.54
C VAL A 46 -5.71 1.21 -5.43
N GLU A 47 -5.71 0.61 -4.25
CA GLU A 47 -6.41 1.13 -3.07
C GLU A 47 -5.45 1.85 -2.12
N TYR A 48 -4.26 1.29 -1.95
CA TYR A 48 -3.20 1.82 -1.13
C TYR A 48 -1.88 1.67 -1.87
N VAL A 49 -0.97 2.61 -1.66
CA VAL A 49 0.43 2.47 -2.06
C VAL A 49 1.29 2.57 -0.81
N LEU A 50 1.93 1.46 -0.45
CA LEU A 50 2.94 1.44 0.61
C LEU A 50 4.31 1.57 -0.04
N CYS A 51 5.03 2.63 0.31
CA CYS A 51 6.41 2.83 -0.10
C CYS A 51 7.32 2.59 1.07
N VAL A 52 8.32 1.75 0.88
CA VAL A 52 9.37 1.51 1.87
C VAL A 52 10.70 1.93 1.26
N SER A 53 11.46 2.76 1.97
CA SER A 53 12.83 3.12 1.63
C SER A 53 13.79 2.51 2.65
N PHE A 54 14.87 1.92 2.17
CA PHE A 54 15.99 1.47 2.98
C PHE A 54 17.21 2.36 2.74
N ASP A 55 17.96 2.63 3.80
CA ASP A 55 19.32 3.12 3.63
C ASP A 55 20.23 2.04 3.00
N PRO A 56 21.38 2.42 2.42
CA PRO A 56 22.24 1.49 1.68
C PRO A 56 22.74 0.31 2.51
N ASP A 57 22.91 0.51 3.82
CA ASP A 57 23.42 -0.49 4.75
C ASP A 57 22.30 -1.30 5.43
N PHE A 58 21.03 -1.06 5.06
CA PHE A 58 19.83 -1.65 5.67
C PHE A 58 19.73 -1.47 7.20
N ALA A 59 20.44 -0.47 7.73
CA ALA A 59 20.44 -0.13 9.14
C ALA A 59 19.15 0.61 9.53
N ASN A 60 18.59 1.37 8.59
CA ASN A 60 17.36 2.13 8.79
C ASN A 60 16.39 1.90 7.63
N ALA A 61 15.11 1.91 7.97
CA ALA A 61 14.04 1.86 7.01
C ALA A 61 12.97 2.90 7.36
N GLU A 62 12.40 3.48 6.32
CA GLU A 62 11.31 4.44 6.43
C GLU A 62 10.17 4.03 5.51
N TYR A 63 8.96 4.50 5.80
CA TYR A 63 7.81 4.27 4.95
C TYR A 63 6.93 5.49 4.77
N LYS A 64 6.15 5.46 3.69
CA LYS A 64 4.99 6.32 3.46
C LYS A 64 3.83 5.44 3.01
N LEU A 65 2.65 5.66 3.59
CA LEU A 65 1.43 4.96 3.20
C LEU A 65 0.45 5.97 2.58
N TYR A 66 0.17 5.79 1.30
CA TYR A 66 -0.73 6.63 0.54
C TYR A 66 -2.09 5.94 0.37
N ASP A 67 -3.16 6.69 0.59
CA ASP A 67 -4.52 6.30 0.21
C ASP A 67 -4.79 6.81 -1.21
N ALA A 68 -4.86 5.89 -2.18
CA ALA A 68 -5.03 6.22 -3.59
C ALA A 68 -6.41 6.85 -3.91
N ARG A 69 -7.36 6.87 -2.96
CA ARG A 69 -8.65 7.54 -3.13
C ARG A 69 -8.60 9.03 -2.79
N VAL A 70 -7.61 9.48 -2.03
CA VAL A 70 -7.47 10.88 -1.64
C VAL A 70 -6.95 11.67 -2.82
N HIS A 71 -7.68 12.71 -3.23
CA HIS A 71 -7.29 13.57 -4.35
C HIS A 71 -7.42 15.05 -3.95
N PRO A 72 -6.38 15.88 -4.15
CA PRO A 72 -5.05 15.51 -4.66
C PRO A 72 -4.24 14.69 -3.64
N LEU A 73 -3.43 13.73 -4.10
CA LEU A 73 -2.38 13.15 -3.27
C LEU A 73 -1.25 14.18 -3.12
N VAL A 74 -0.78 14.36 -1.88
CA VAL A 74 0.34 15.25 -1.53
C VAL A 74 1.46 14.43 -0.92
N GLN A 75 2.70 14.91 -1.02
CA GLN A 75 3.84 14.24 -0.40
C GLN A 75 3.66 14.16 1.11
N LEU A 76 3.86 12.97 1.65
CA LEU A 76 3.86 12.72 3.08
C LEU A 76 5.29 12.84 3.63
N ALA A 77 5.41 13.17 4.92
CA ALA A 77 6.68 13.00 5.63
C ALA A 77 6.97 11.50 5.80
N PRO A 78 8.21 11.03 5.58
CA PRO A 78 8.57 9.65 5.85
C PRO A 78 8.47 9.35 7.35
N LEU A 79 8.02 8.14 7.67
CA LEU A 79 7.92 7.64 9.04
C LEU A 79 8.92 6.48 9.23
N PRO A 80 9.58 6.38 10.39
CA PRO A 80 10.54 5.31 10.63
C PRO A 80 9.85 3.95 10.78
N ILE A 81 10.46 2.90 10.24
CA ILE A 81 10.17 1.51 10.60
C ILE A 81 11.17 1.10 11.68
N ALA A 82 10.71 1.07 12.94
CA ALA A 82 11.54 0.87 14.11
C ALA A 82 11.10 -0.32 14.97
N ALA A 83 12.06 -0.84 15.74
CA ALA A 83 11.84 -1.86 16.76
C ALA A 83 10.96 -1.33 17.91
N PRO A 84 10.22 -2.20 18.62
CA PRO A 84 10.07 -3.64 18.38
C PRO A 84 8.99 -3.99 17.35
N SER A 85 8.17 -3.02 16.93
CA SER A 85 7.09 -3.21 15.97
C SER A 85 6.69 -1.86 15.36
N THR A 86 6.40 -1.83 14.06
CA THR A 86 5.83 -0.66 13.37
C THR A 86 4.59 -1.11 12.60
N VAL A 87 3.41 -0.84 13.14
CA VAL A 87 2.14 -1.37 12.62
C VAL A 87 1.41 -0.34 11.78
N ILE A 88 1.04 -0.72 10.55
CA ILE A 88 0.09 0.02 9.72
C ILE A 88 -1.29 -0.64 9.78
N GLN A 89 -2.32 0.16 9.52
CA GLN A 89 -3.70 -0.29 9.48
C GLN A 89 -4.30 -0.07 8.09
N LEU A 90 -4.94 -1.11 7.56
CA LEU A 90 -5.59 -1.10 6.25
C LEU A 90 -7.05 -1.51 6.42
N ASP A 91 -7.94 -0.94 5.63
CA ASP A 91 -9.35 -1.33 5.63
C ASP A 91 -9.49 -2.70 4.95
N GLY A 92 -9.94 -3.70 5.70
CA GLY A 92 -10.07 -5.07 5.22
C GLY A 92 -11.06 -5.24 4.08
N ARG A 93 -12.11 -4.41 4.01
CA ARG A 93 -13.05 -4.43 2.87
C ARG A 93 -12.35 -3.94 1.62
N ARG A 94 -11.54 -2.88 1.73
CA ARG A 94 -10.79 -2.32 0.60
C ARG A 94 -9.77 -3.32 0.07
N ILE A 95 -9.05 -4.00 0.96
CA ILE A 95 -8.09 -5.06 0.60
C ILE A 95 -8.77 -6.18 -0.19
N LEU A 96 -9.97 -6.59 0.22
CA LEU A 96 -10.72 -7.66 -0.46
C LEU A 96 -11.57 -7.17 -1.65
N GLY A 97 -11.55 -5.87 -1.96
CA GLY A 97 -12.43 -5.29 -2.99
C GLY A 97 -13.92 -5.35 -2.67
N ILE A 98 -14.29 -5.53 -1.40
CA ILE A 98 -15.67 -5.68 -0.95
C ILE A 98 -16.37 -4.31 -0.89
N PRO A 99 -17.54 -4.14 -1.55
CA PRO A 99 -18.28 -2.88 -1.50
C PRO A 99 -18.70 -2.45 -0.09
N PRO A 100 -18.86 -1.14 0.16
CA PRO A 100 -19.47 -0.66 1.39
C PRO A 100 -20.87 -1.27 1.51
N ARG A 101 -21.19 -1.88 2.66
CA ARG A 101 -22.46 -2.60 2.98
C ARG A 101 -22.52 -4.10 2.67
N MET A 102 -21.61 -4.67 1.88
CA MET A 102 -21.54 -6.13 1.77
C MET A 102 -20.89 -6.71 3.04
N ALA A 103 -21.31 -7.87 3.53
CA ALA A 103 -20.69 -8.48 4.71
C ALA A 103 -19.23 -8.84 4.44
N LEU A 104 -18.35 -8.68 5.44
CA LEU A 104 -17.01 -9.26 5.38
C LEU A 104 -17.11 -10.79 5.55
N PRO A 105 -16.17 -11.57 4.96
CA PRO A 105 -16.09 -12.99 5.25
C PRO A 105 -15.97 -13.24 6.74
N VAL A 106 -16.61 -14.30 7.23
CA VAL A 106 -16.55 -14.68 8.65
C VAL A 106 -15.09 -14.87 9.07
N GLY A 107 -14.70 -14.23 10.16
CA GLY A 107 -13.32 -14.26 10.68
C GLY A 107 -12.33 -13.31 10.01
N PHE A 108 -12.70 -12.62 8.93
CA PHE A 108 -11.85 -11.60 8.31
C PHE A 108 -12.03 -10.25 9.03
N PRO A 109 -10.94 -9.58 9.46
CA PRO A 109 -11.05 -8.36 10.24
C PRO A 109 -11.47 -7.17 9.38
N ALA A 110 -12.22 -6.24 9.98
CA ALA A 110 -12.56 -4.97 9.33
C ALA A 110 -11.34 -4.06 9.15
N THR A 111 -10.38 -4.16 10.06
CA THR A 111 -9.10 -3.45 10.02
C THR A 111 -7.98 -4.48 10.05
N LEU A 112 -7.21 -4.57 8.98
CA LEU A 112 -6.02 -5.40 8.89
C LEU A 112 -4.85 -4.64 9.48
N SER A 113 -4.21 -5.21 10.50
CA SER A 113 -2.98 -4.67 11.08
C SER A 113 -1.78 -5.43 10.50
N VAL A 114 -0.81 -4.69 9.97
CA VAL A 114 0.40 -5.26 9.36
C VAL A 114 1.62 -4.66 10.06
N ASP A 115 2.43 -5.49 10.69
CA ASP A 115 3.72 -5.06 11.24
C ASP A 115 4.79 -5.06 10.14
N LEU A 116 5.34 -3.88 9.88
CA LEU A 116 6.39 -3.66 8.90
C LEU A 116 7.78 -4.03 9.43
N TYR A 117 7.97 -4.04 10.76
CA TYR A 117 9.28 -4.32 11.35
C TYR A 117 9.59 -5.83 11.36
N SER A 118 8.61 -6.67 11.68
CA SER A 118 8.79 -8.13 11.79
C SER A 118 9.49 -8.80 10.58
N PRO A 119 9.11 -8.54 9.32
CA PRO A 119 9.81 -9.12 8.16
C PRO A 119 11.27 -8.67 8.04
N LEU A 120 11.57 -7.42 8.41
CA LEU A 120 12.94 -6.88 8.38
C LEU A 120 13.81 -7.53 9.44
N ALA A 121 13.27 -7.70 10.64
CA ALA A 121 13.93 -8.40 11.74
C ALA A 121 14.14 -9.89 11.45
N TRP A 122 13.36 -10.48 10.54
CA TRP A 122 13.58 -11.84 10.06
C TRP A 122 14.68 -11.89 8.99
N ALA A 123 14.68 -10.95 8.04
CA ALA A 123 15.66 -10.91 6.94
C ALA A 123 17.09 -10.58 7.38
N THR A 124 17.27 -9.95 8.55
CA THR A 124 18.57 -9.57 9.11
C THR A 124 19.13 -10.58 10.12
N ARG A 125 18.46 -11.72 10.33
CA ARG A 125 18.96 -12.86 11.11
C ARG A 125 19.73 -13.84 10.23
#